data_AF-A0A0F9K8X8-F1
#
_entry.id   AF-A0A0F9K8X8-F1
#
_cell.length_a   1.000
_cell.length_b   1.000
_cell.length_c   1.000
_cell.angle_alpha   90.00
_cell.angle_beta   90.00
_cell.angle_gamma   90.00
#
_symmetry.space_group_name_H-M   'P 1'
#
loop_
_entity.id
_entity.type
_entity.pdbx_description
1 polymer ?
#
loop_
_entity_poly.entity_id
_entity_poly.type
_entity_poly.pdbx_seq_one_letter_code
_entity_poly.pdbx_strand_id
1 'polypeptide(L)'
;MHIRYGQKFESIHWHSCGDTNDVFQDIATIPNLKLLEMGPMDDFIKSAEIFAGRGVMFYKCVDPVTELAVPMPGVQETMIENVLKTGESVPIKIVCEADDLEKGRALLNKFHEIT
;
A
#
# COMPACT_ATOMS: atom_id res chain seq x y z
N MET A 1 -4.77 -4.27 -24.16
CA MET A 1 -3.82 -5.40 -24.34
C MET A 1 -3.67 -6.19 -23.05
N HIS A 2 -3.54 -5.52 -21.90
CA HIS A 2 -3.41 -6.10 -20.55
C HIS A 2 -4.54 -7.06 -20.16
N ILE A 3 -5.80 -6.78 -20.53
CA ILE A 3 -6.95 -7.67 -20.23
C ILE A 3 -6.71 -9.11 -20.73
N ARG A 4 -6.29 -9.26 -22.00
CA ARG A 4 -6.04 -10.58 -22.61
C ARG A 4 -4.87 -11.31 -21.94
N TYR A 5 -3.87 -10.58 -21.45
CA TYR A 5 -2.76 -11.18 -20.70
C TYR A 5 -3.18 -11.58 -19.30
N GLY A 6 -3.97 -10.73 -18.61
CA GLY A 6 -4.38 -11.02 -17.24
C GLY A 6 -5.30 -12.24 -17.11
N GLN A 7 -6.14 -12.48 -18.12
CA GLN A 7 -6.97 -13.69 -18.18
C GLN A 7 -6.18 -15.01 -18.25
N LYS A 8 -4.88 -14.98 -18.59
CA LYS A 8 -4.04 -16.18 -18.62
C LYS A 8 -3.52 -16.61 -17.25
N PHE A 9 -3.55 -15.71 -16.26
CA PHE A 9 -2.97 -15.94 -14.96
C PHE A 9 -4.07 -15.94 -13.90
N GLU A 10 -3.97 -16.85 -12.92
CA GLU A 10 -4.96 -16.96 -11.84
C GLU A 10 -4.75 -15.89 -10.75
N SER A 11 -3.54 -15.34 -10.66
CA SER A 11 -3.17 -14.31 -9.70
C SER A 11 -2.14 -13.37 -10.30
N ILE A 12 -2.42 -12.07 -10.21
CA ILE A 12 -1.53 -11.01 -10.67
C ILE A 12 -1.18 -10.11 -9.50
N HIS A 13 0.12 -9.83 -9.41
CA HIS A 13 0.68 -8.79 -8.57
C HIS A 13 1.09 -7.62 -9.47
N TRP A 14 0.55 -6.45 -9.18
CA TRP A 14 0.99 -5.19 -9.79
C TRP A 14 1.79 -4.39 -8.76
N HIS A 15 2.91 -3.81 -9.20
CA HIS A 15 3.81 -3.02 -8.37
C HIS A 15 4.32 -1.81 -9.15
N SER A 16 4.43 -0.66 -8.49
CA SER A 16 5.13 0.54 -8.97
C SER A 16 5.70 1.32 -7.79
N CYS A 17 6.93 1.83 -7.93
CA CYS A 17 7.49 2.80 -6.98
C CYS A 17 7.13 4.27 -7.33
N GLY A 18 6.55 4.52 -8.51
CA GLY A 18 6.20 5.86 -8.99
C GLY A 18 4.80 6.30 -8.55
N ASP A 19 4.43 7.54 -8.90
CA ASP A 19 3.08 8.06 -8.76
C ASP A 19 2.16 7.50 -9.84
N THR A 20 1.13 6.76 -9.42
CA THR A 20 0.18 6.06 -10.29
C THR A 20 -1.27 6.47 -10.05
N ASN A 21 -1.48 7.60 -9.35
CA ASN A 21 -2.78 8.13 -8.99
C ASN A 21 -3.74 8.30 -10.18
N ASP A 22 -3.21 8.67 -11.35
CA ASP A 22 -4.00 8.92 -12.56
C ASP A 22 -4.39 7.64 -13.31
N VAL A 23 -3.74 6.51 -13.02
CA VAL A 23 -3.93 5.26 -13.76
C VAL A 23 -4.58 4.15 -12.93
N PHE A 24 -4.95 4.39 -11.67
CA PHE A 24 -5.61 3.37 -10.84
C PHE A 24 -6.90 2.81 -11.44
N GLN A 25 -7.67 3.63 -12.16
CA GLN A 25 -8.86 3.16 -12.87
C GLN A 25 -8.50 2.14 -13.95
N ASP A 26 -7.41 2.37 -14.70
CA ASP A 26 -6.93 1.43 -15.72
C ASP A 26 -6.35 0.17 -15.06
N ILE A 27 -5.60 0.31 -13.98
CA ILE A 27 -5.08 -0.83 -13.19
C ILE A 27 -6.23 -1.70 -12.68
N ALA A 28 -7.33 -1.09 -12.22
CA ALA A 28 -8.51 -1.79 -11.74
C ALA A 28 -9.23 -2.63 -12.82
N THR A 29 -8.91 -2.43 -14.10
CA THR A 29 -9.41 -3.26 -15.20
C THR A 29 -8.58 -4.52 -15.45
N ILE A 30 -7.43 -4.70 -14.77
CA ILE A 30 -6.58 -5.89 -14.90
C ILE A 30 -7.33 -7.11 -14.33
N PRO A 31 -7.65 -8.13 -15.15
CA PRO A 31 -8.30 -9.34 -14.66
C PRO A 31 -7.38 -10.11 -13.72
N ASN A 32 -7.96 -10.75 -12.71
CA ASN A 32 -7.23 -11.57 -11.73
C ASN A 32 -6.13 -10.82 -10.95
N LEU A 33 -6.20 -9.48 -10.88
CA LEU A 33 -5.40 -8.72 -9.92
C LEU A 33 -5.78 -9.15 -8.50
N LYS A 34 -4.79 -9.61 -7.74
CA LYS A 34 -4.94 -10.03 -6.34
C LYS A 34 -4.15 -9.16 -5.40
N LEU A 35 -3.08 -8.55 -5.89
CA LEU A 35 -2.17 -7.74 -5.10
C LEU A 35 -1.82 -6.45 -5.83
N LEU A 36 -1.99 -5.33 -5.13
CA LEU A 36 -1.60 -4.00 -5.55
C LEU A 36 -0.55 -3.47 -4.57
N GLU A 37 0.70 -3.42 -4.99
CA GLU A 37 1.77 -2.78 -4.24
C GLU A 37 1.95 -1.35 -4.75
N MET A 38 1.72 -0.41 -3.84
CA MET A 38 1.63 1.01 -4.13
C MET A 38 2.89 1.74 -3.68
N GLY A 39 3.27 2.73 -4.47
CA GLY A 39 4.42 3.58 -4.20
C GLY A 39 4.14 4.58 -3.08
N PRO A 40 5.19 5.22 -2.53
CA PRO A 40 5.05 6.19 -1.45
C PRO A 40 4.28 7.46 -1.85
N MET A 41 4.20 7.76 -3.15
CA MET A 41 3.50 8.95 -3.68
C MET A 41 2.04 8.67 -4.06
N ASP A 42 1.59 7.41 -3.97
CA ASP A 42 0.23 7.05 -4.30
C ASP A 42 -0.75 7.42 -3.18
N ASP A 43 -1.99 7.75 -3.56
CA ASP A 43 -3.10 7.99 -2.65
C ASP A 43 -3.78 6.68 -2.29
N PHE A 44 -3.41 6.13 -1.13
CA PHE A 44 -3.96 4.87 -0.60
C PHE A 44 -5.46 4.93 -0.33
N ILE A 45 -5.97 6.08 0.10
CA ILE A 45 -7.40 6.22 0.44
C ILE A 45 -8.22 6.24 -0.84
N LYS A 46 -7.84 7.10 -1.80
CA LYS A 46 -8.55 7.21 -3.09
C LYS A 46 -8.48 5.91 -3.89
N SER A 47 -7.34 5.22 -3.88
CA SER A 47 -7.24 3.91 -4.53
C SER A 47 -8.11 2.86 -3.83
N ALA A 48 -8.20 2.86 -2.48
CA ALA A 48 -9.08 1.92 -1.77
C ALA A 48 -10.54 2.06 -2.20
N GLU A 49 -11.03 3.28 -2.46
CA GLU A 49 -12.38 3.51 -3.00
C GLU A 49 -12.59 2.83 -4.36
N ILE A 50 -11.57 2.82 -5.22
CA ILE A 50 -11.62 2.19 -6.56
C ILE A 50 -11.64 0.66 -6.45
N PHE A 51 -10.86 0.12 -5.51
CA PHE A 51 -10.63 -1.33 -5.35
C PHE A 51 -11.53 -2.01 -4.30
N ALA A 52 -12.35 -1.25 -3.57
CA ALA A 52 -13.28 -1.76 -2.58
C ALA A 52 -14.17 -2.88 -3.15
N GLY A 53 -14.28 -3.98 -2.41
CA GLY A 53 -15.09 -5.14 -2.79
C GLY A 53 -14.55 -5.98 -3.97
N ARG A 54 -13.40 -5.62 -4.57
CA ARG A 54 -12.82 -6.36 -5.71
C ARG A 54 -11.95 -7.56 -5.31
N GLY A 55 -11.72 -7.76 -4.01
CA GLY A 55 -10.86 -8.83 -3.50
C GLY A 55 -9.37 -8.63 -3.82
N VAL A 56 -8.94 -7.37 -3.94
CA VAL A 56 -7.53 -6.98 -4.10
C VAL A 56 -6.97 -6.63 -2.73
N MET A 57 -5.79 -7.14 -2.40
CA MET A 57 -5.02 -6.76 -1.23
C MET A 57 -4.02 -5.67 -1.58
N PHE A 58 -3.87 -4.68 -0.70
CA PHE A 58 -2.90 -3.62 -0.85
C PHE A 58 -1.61 -3.96 -0.09
N TYR A 59 -0.46 -3.61 -0.67
CA TYR A 59 0.83 -3.61 0.00
C TYR A 59 1.31 -2.17 0.18
N LYS A 60 1.47 -1.76 1.44
CA LYS A 60 2.21 -0.54 1.81
C LYS A 60 3.64 -0.93 2.14
N CYS A 61 4.56 -0.57 1.24
CA CYS A 61 5.98 -0.57 1.59
C CYS A 61 6.27 0.71 2.38
N VAL A 62 6.74 0.56 3.62
CA VAL A 62 7.15 1.69 4.44
C VAL A 62 8.45 2.26 3.89
N ASP A 63 8.49 3.56 3.62
CA ASP A 63 9.70 4.22 3.11
C ASP A 63 10.82 4.07 4.15
N PRO A 64 11.91 3.36 3.81
CA PRO A 64 12.97 3.03 4.77
C PRO A 64 13.69 4.27 5.30
N VAL A 65 13.65 5.38 4.56
CA VAL A 65 14.32 6.64 4.93
C VAL A 65 13.35 7.58 5.64
N THR A 66 12.28 7.97 4.95
CA THR A 66 11.42 9.09 5.37
C THR A 66 10.31 8.67 6.34
N GLU A 67 9.94 7.39 6.37
CA GLU A 67 8.94 6.86 7.30
C GLU A 67 9.59 6.00 8.40
N LEU A 68 10.81 5.48 8.19
CA LEU A 68 11.47 4.58 9.15
C LEU A 68 12.73 5.15 9.81
N ALA A 69 13.77 5.48 9.05
CA ALA A 69 15.08 5.78 9.61
C ALA A 69 15.18 7.16 10.24
N VAL A 70 14.66 8.19 9.54
CA VAL A 70 14.70 9.58 10.00
C VAL A 70 13.37 10.27 9.67
N PRO A 71 12.27 9.86 10.33
CA PRO A 71 10.97 10.43 10.03
C PRO A 71 10.91 11.89 10.45
N MET A 72 10.39 12.74 9.55
CA MET A 72 9.98 14.07 9.95
C MET A 72 8.79 13.98 10.93
N PRO A 73 8.62 14.96 11.84
CA PRO A 73 7.49 14.97 12.76
C PRO A 73 6.15 14.82 12.02
N GLY A 74 5.30 13.88 12.47
CA GLY A 74 3.96 13.66 11.92
C GLY A 74 3.89 12.73 10.71
N VAL A 75 5.01 12.35 10.09
CA VAL A 75 5.02 11.49 8.89
C VAL A 75 4.54 10.07 9.22
N GLN A 76 5.03 9.50 10.31
CA GLN A 76 4.63 8.15 10.73
C GLN A 76 3.15 8.11 11.12
N GLU A 77 2.69 9.12 11.87
CA GLU A 77 1.29 9.25 12.27
C GLU A 77 0.38 9.35 11.03
N THR A 78 0.72 10.21 10.08
CA THR A 78 -0.03 10.38 8.83
C THR A 78 -0.07 9.09 8.02
N MET A 79 1.07 8.40 7.89
CA MET A 79 1.14 7.11 7.20
C MET A 79 0.28 6.05 7.90
N ILE A 80 0.36 5.93 9.23
CA ILE A 80 -0.44 4.99 10.02
C ILE A 80 -1.93 5.29 9.85
N GLU A 81 -2.36 6.54 9.99
CA GLU A 81 -3.76 6.94 9.79
C GLU A 81 -4.26 6.61 8.38
N ASN A 82 -3.45 6.85 7.35
CA ASN A 82 -3.78 6.51 5.97
C ASN A 82 -3.95 5.00 5.81
N VAL A 83 -3.04 4.20 6.39
CA VAL A 83 -3.13 2.74 6.37
C VAL A 83 -4.38 2.25 7.09
N LEU A 84 -4.72 2.80 8.25
CA LEU A 84 -5.91 2.42 9.01
C LEU A 84 -7.19 2.73 8.24
N LYS A 85 -7.33 3.95 7.69
CA LYS A 85 -8.48 4.35 6.87
C LYS A 85 -8.62 3.50 5.60
N THR A 86 -7.51 3.22 4.93
CA THR A 86 -7.46 2.33 3.77
C THR A 86 -7.92 0.91 4.13
N GLY A 87 -7.46 0.43 5.29
CA GLY A 87 -7.78 -0.88 5.86
C GLY A 87 -9.27 -1.11 6.14
N GLU A 88 -10.08 -0.05 6.27
CA GLU A 88 -11.54 -0.15 6.40
C GLU A 88 -12.22 -0.62 5.11
N SER A 89 -11.58 -0.39 3.96
CA SER A 89 -12.15 -0.68 2.63
C SER A 89 -11.49 -1.87 1.93
N VAL A 90 -10.19 -2.06 2.12
CA VAL A 90 -9.40 -3.12 1.46
C VAL A 90 -8.42 -3.75 2.45
N PRO A 91 -8.16 -5.07 2.36
CA PRO A 91 -7.13 -5.69 3.18
C PRO A 91 -5.75 -5.12 2.81
N ILE A 92 -4.97 -4.76 3.83
CA ILE A 92 -3.64 -4.17 3.65
C ILE A 92 -2.59 -4.98 4.40
N LYS A 93 -1.45 -5.22 3.74
CA LYS A 93 -0.21 -5.68 4.38
C LYS A 93 0.79 -4.54 4.40
N ILE A 94 1.44 -4.37 5.53
CA ILE A 94 2.50 -3.39 5.73
C ILE A 94 3.81 -4.14 5.71
N VAL A 95 4.74 -3.71 4.86
CA VAL A 95 6.09 -4.27 4.77
C VAL A 95 7.06 -3.20 5.23
N CYS A 96 7.87 -3.57 6.23
CA CYS A 96 8.91 -2.73 6.79
C CYS A 96 10.25 -3.35 6.43
N GLU A 97 10.99 -2.69 5.54
CA GLU A 97 12.37 -3.04 5.23
C GLU A 97 13.28 -2.18 6.09
N ALA A 98 13.99 -2.84 7.01
CA ALA A 98 14.85 -2.16 7.97
C ALA A 98 16.17 -2.90 8.12
N ASP A 99 17.27 -2.15 8.10
CA ASP A 99 18.58 -2.68 8.46
C ASP A 99 18.71 -3.01 9.96
N ASP A 100 17.73 -2.56 10.77
CA ASP A 100 17.67 -2.72 12.22
C ASP A 100 16.23 -3.03 12.67
N LEU A 101 16.06 -4.16 13.36
CA LEU A 101 14.77 -4.60 13.90
C LEU A 101 14.17 -3.62 14.92
N GLU A 102 15.01 -2.83 15.60
CA GLU A 102 14.56 -1.82 16.56
C GLU A 102 13.68 -0.74 15.92
N LYS A 103 14.00 -0.35 14.68
CA LYS A 103 13.20 0.62 13.92
C LYS A 103 11.83 0.06 13.56
N GLY A 104 11.79 -1.21 13.15
CA GLY A 104 10.53 -1.92 12.90
C GLY A 104 9.68 -2.02 14.17
N ARG A 105 10.29 -2.33 15.32
CA ARG A 105 9.60 -2.38 16.61
C ARG A 105 9.08 -1.01 17.04
N ALA A 106 9.85 0.06 16.86
CA ALA A 106 9.43 1.41 17.19
C ALA A 106 8.19 1.82 16.37
N LEU A 107 8.15 1.51 15.07
CA LEU A 107 6.97 1.74 14.24
C LEU A 107 5.77 0.91 14.73
N LEU A 108 5.96 -0.36 15.09
CA LEU A 108 4.89 -1.19 15.63
C LEU A 108 4.31 -0.63 16.95
N ASN A 109 5.15 -0.10 17.82
CA ASN A 109 4.71 0.56 19.05
C ASN A 109 3.87 1.80 18.73
N LYS A 110 4.30 2.60 17.73
CA LYS A 110 3.55 3.75 17.23
C LYS A 110 2.15 3.37 16.74
N PHE A 111 2.02 2.25 16.01
CA PHE A 111 0.72 1.71 15.62
C PHE A 111 -0.18 1.47 16.84
N HIS A 112 0.35 0.84 17.90
CA HIS A 112 -0.41 0.58 19.14
C HIS A 112 -0.78 1.83 19.93
N GLU A 113 -0.02 2.92 19.82
CA GLU A 113 -0.35 4.18 20.49
C GLU A 113 -1.52 4.91 19.82
N ILE A 114 -1.71 4.70 18.52
CA ILE A 114 -2.75 5.36 17.72
C ILE A 114 -4.07 4.56 17.72
N THR A 115 -4.01 3.23 17.84
CA THR A 115 -5.19 2.34 17.87
C THR A 115 -5.68 2.04 19.27
#